data_AF-A0A2V9HBM8-F1
#
_entry.id   AF-A0A2V9HBM8-F1
#
_cell.length_a   1.000
_cell.length_b   1.000
_cell.length_c   1.000
_cell.angle_alpha   90.00
_cell.angle_beta   90.00
_cell.angle_gamma   90.00
#
_symmetry.space_group_name_H-M   'P 1'
#
loop_
_entity.id
_entity.type
_entity.pdbx_description
1 polymer ?
#
loop_
_entity_poly.entity_id
_entity_poly.type
_entity_poly.pdbx_seq_one_letter_code
_entity_poly.pdbx_strand_id
1 'polypeptide(L)'
;EIAISKFKATCLAVLERVRRTGEPIVVTRLGQPIAKISPPGNGERVPRLGGGRGTGVILGDIVGPIGDESDWEAAEDPDLIEAKKSDKSK
;
A
#
# COMPACT_ATOMS: atom_id res chain seq x y z
N GLU A 1 2.06 14.02 -22.35
CA GLU A 1 1.66 13.06 -23.40
C GLU A 1 2.32 13.39 -24.73
N ILE A 2 2.51 12.40 -25.60
CA ILE A 2 3.11 12.56 -26.93
C ILE A 2 2.36 11.71 -27.97
N ALA A 3 2.08 12.27 -29.14
CA ALA A 3 1.50 11.50 -30.24
C ALA A 3 2.50 10.48 -30.81
N ILE A 4 2.01 9.32 -31.26
CA ILE A 4 2.82 8.22 -31.80
C ILE A 4 3.73 8.66 -32.96
N SER A 5 3.27 9.58 -33.81
CA SER A 5 4.08 10.10 -34.92
C SER A 5 5.29 10.89 -34.44
N LYS A 6 5.10 11.73 -33.41
CA LYS A 6 6.20 12.49 -32.79
C LYS A 6 7.13 11.55 -32.03
N PHE A 7 6.58 10.58 -31.31
CA PHE A 7 7.37 9.56 -30.63
C PHE A 7 8.27 8.76 -31.60
N LYS A 8 7.74 8.33 -32.76
CA LYS A 8 8.55 7.64 -33.78
C LYS A 8 9.73 8.48 -34.29
N ALA A 9 9.52 9.78 -34.47
CA ALA A 9 10.58 10.69 -34.92
C ALA A 9 11.62 11.00 -33.82
N THR A 10 11.23 10.94 -32.54
CA THR A 10 12.09 11.35 -31.41
C THR A 10 12.31 10.25 -30.37
N CYS A 11 12.22 8.98 -30.78
CA CYS A 11 12.12 7.84 -29.85
C CYS A 11 13.28 7.82 -28.84
N LEU A 12 14.52 7.83 -29.33
CA LEU A 12 15.72 7.78 -28.48
C LEU A 12 15.81 8.98 -27.53
N ALA A 13 15.51 10.18 -28.02
CA ALA A 13 15.53 11.39 -27.18
C ALA A 13 14.47 11.36 -26.07
N VAL A 14 13.29 10.80 -26.36
CA VAL A 14 12.22 10.64 -25.36
C VAL A 14 12.63 9.60 -24.31
N LEU A 15 13.18 8.45 -24.72
CA LEU A 15 13.66 7.43 -23.78
C LEU A 15 14.77 7.98 -22.88
N GLU A 16 15.73 8.70 -23.44
CA GLU A 16 16.84 9.30 -22.67
C GLU A 16 16.34 10.38 -21.71
N ARG A 17 15.35 11.18 -22.12
CA ARG A 17 14.69 12.13 -21.21
C ARG A 17 14.05 11.39 -20.04
N VAL A 18 13.25 10.36 -20.29
CA VAL A 18 12.57 9.58 -19.24
C VAL A 18 13.60 8.94 -18.29
N ARG A 19 14.70 8.41 -18.82
CA ARG A 19 15.81 7.87 -18.02
C ARG A 19 16.44 8.92 -17.12
N ARG A 20 16.67 10.13 -17.65
CA ARG A 20 17.36 11.21 -16.93
C ARG A 20 16.48 11.93 -15.91
N THR A 21 15.21 12.18 -16.25
CA THR A 21 14.30 12.96 -15.41
C THR A 21 13.47 12.09 -14.46
N GLY A 22 13.34 10.80 -14.75
CA GLY A 22 12.42 9.92 -14.02
C GLY A 22 10.94 10.18 -14.33
N GLU A 23 10.63 11.17 -15.17
CA GLU A 23 9.24 11.52 -15.50
C GLU A 23 8.67 10.53 -16.53
N PRO A 24 7.61 9.78 -16.20
CA PRO A 24 6.99 8.90 -17.16
C PRO A 24 6.25 9.69 -18.26
N ILE A 25 6.25 9.16 -19.48
CA ILE A 25 5.54 9.73 -20.63
C ILE A 25 4.53 8.73 -21.18
N VAL A 26 3.33 9.23 -21.47
CA VAL A 26 2.26 8.47 -22.15
C VAL A 26 2.28 8.78 -23.64
N VAL A 27 2.30 7.73 -24.47
CA VAL A 27 2.22 7.78 -25.92
C VAL A 27 0.76 7.56 -26.34
N THR A 28 0.25 8.41 -27.22
CA THR A 28 -1.12 8.37 -27.71
C THR A 28 -1.20 8.15 -29.22
N ARG A 29 -2.29 7.54 -29.69
CA ARG A 29 -2.65 7.46 -31.12
C ARG A 29 -4.07 7.98 -31.26
N LEU A 30 -4.25 9.04 -32.06
CA LEU A 30 -5.57 9.69 -32.25
C LEU A 30 -6.23 10.09 -30.92
N GLY A 31 -5.44 10.63 -29.98
CA GLY A 31 -5.92 11.03 -28.64
C GLY A 31 -6.11 9.87 -27.66
N GLN A 32 -6.03 8.61 -28.10
CA GLN A 32 -6.16 7.44 -27.22
C GLN A 32 -4.78 7.02 -26.69
N PRO A 33 -4.61 6.85 -25.37
CA PRO A 33 -3.36 6.35 -24.80
C PRO A 33 -3.12 4.88 -25.18
N ILE A 34 -1.92 4.58 -25.68
CA ILE A 34 -1.56 3.23 -26.16
C ILE A 34 -0.37 2.62 -25.41
N ALA A 35 0.48 3.44 -24.81
CA ALA A 35 1.65 2.97 -24.08
C ALA A 35 2.07 4.02 -23.04
N LYS A 36 2.69 3.55 -21.96
CA LYS A 36 3.35 4.39 -20.95
C LYS A 36 4.80 3.95 -20.85
N ILE A 37 5.71 4.91 -20.93
CA ILE A 37 7.14 4.71 -20.77
C ILE A 37 7.51 5.28 -19.41
N SER A 38 7.89 4.41 -18.48
CA SER A 38 8.43 4.78 -17.18
C SER A 38 9.96 4.65 -17.18
N PRO A 39 10.68 5.38 -16.32
CA PRO A 39 12.09 5.10 -16.10
C PRO A 39 12.31 3.63 -15.71
N PRO A 40 13.49 3.07 -16.00
CA PRO A 40 13.85 1.77 -15.47
C PRO A 40 13.75 1.84 -13.94
N GLY A 41 13.09 0.84 -13.33
CA GLY A 41 13.06 0.75 -11.88
C GLY A 41 14.49 0.75 -11.35
N ASN A 42 14.76 1.52 -10.31
CA ASN A 42 15.85 1.17 -9.41
C ASN A 42 15.59 -0.30 -9.00
N GLY A 43 16.60 -1.14 -8.88
CA GLY A 43 16.43 -2.53 -8.47
C GLY A 43 15.96 -2.68 -7.02
N GLU A 44 15.09 -1.80 -6.52
CA GLU A 44 14.42 -1.92 -5.26
C GLU A 44 13.62 -3.21 -5.30
N ARG A 45 14.13 -4.16 -4.52
CA ARG A 45 13.49 -5.43 -4.24
C ARG A 45 12.06 -5.10 -3.85
N VAL A 46 11.12 -5.48 -4.71
CA VAL A 46 9.70 -5.48 -4.36
C VAL A 46 9.62 -6.12 -2.97
N PRO A 47 9.11 -5.43 -1.94
CA PRO A 47 9.01 -6.00 -0.62
C PRO A 47 8.12 -7.22 -0.75
N ARG A 48 8.74 -8.40 -0.80
CA ARG A 48 8.02 -9.67 -0.90
C ARG A 48 7.42 -9.91 0.48
N LEU A 49 6.19 -10.40 0.50
CA LEU A 49 5.61 -10.90 1.74
C LEU A 49 6.57 -11.93 2.34
N GLY A 50 6.97 -11.72 3.59
CA GLY A 50 8.01 -12.52 4.25
C GLY A 50 9.45 -12.06 4.02
N GLY A 51 9.70 -10.86 3.49
CA GLY A 51 11.06 -10.31 3.34
C GLY A 51 11.85 -10.17 4.65
N GLY A 52 11.16 -10.10 5.80
CA GLY A 52 11.73 -10.13 7.15
C GLY A 52 11.53 -11.47 7.87
N ARG A 53 11.26 -12.57 7.16
CA ARG A 53 11.08 -13.87 7.81
C ARG A 53 12.37 -14.26 8.54
N GLY A 54 12.26 -14.49 9.85
CA GLY A 54 13.39 -14.86 10.70
C GLY A 54 14.25 -13.70 11.19
N THR A 55 13.90 -12.44 10.90
CA THR A 55 14.60 -11.27 11.44
C THR A 55 13.96 -10.72 12.72
N GLY A 56 12.76 -11.17 13.08
CA GLY A 56 12.07 -10.75 14.29
C GLY A 56 12.55 -11.51 15.53
N VAL A 57 12.67 -10.80 16.66
CA VAL A 57 12.95 -11.38 17.99
C VAL A 57 11.75 -11.10 18.88
N ILE A 58 11.28 -12.12 19.60
CA ILE A 58 10.22 -11.99 20.59
C ILE A 58 10.83 -11.42 21.87
N LEU A 59 10.46 -10.20 22.25
CA LEU A 59 11.01 -9.49 23.42
C LEU A 59 10.17 -9.67 24.70
N GLY A 60 9.04 -10.37 24.62
CA GLY A 60 8.11 -10.55 25.74
C GLY A 60 7.02 -11.57 25.41
N ASP A 61 5.99 -11.66 26.23
CA ASP A 61 4.82 -12.49 25.93
C ASP A 61 4.04 -11.90 24.75
N ILE A 62 3.77 -12.73 23.77
CA ILE A 62 3.01 -12.40 22.55
C ILE A 62 1.73 -13.22 22.41
N VAL A 63 1.52 -14.19 23.31
CA VAL A 63 0.34 -15.06 23.31
C VAL A 63 -0.68 -14.56 24.32
N GLY A 64 -0.20 -14.05 25.45
CA GLY A 64 -1.05 -13.48 26.49
C GLY A 64 -1.84 -12.24 26.02
N PRO A 65 -2.95 -11.94 26.71
CA PRO A 65 -3.75 -10.76 26.40
C PRO A 65 -2.95 -9.48 26.67
N ILE A 66 -3.13 -8.47 25.81
CA ILE A 66 -2.41 -7.19 25.87
C ILE A 66 -2.93 -6.29 27.02
N GLY A 67 -3.98 -6.71 27.72
CA GLY A 67 -4.63 -6.03 28.83
C GLY A 67 -5.75 -6.90 29.41
N ASP A 68 -6.58 -6.34 30.29
CA ASP A 68 -7.74 -7.06 30.82
C ASP A 68 -8.85 -7.13 29.76
N GLU A 69 -9.72 -8.15 29.83
CA GLU A 69 -10.82 -8.31 28.85
C GLU A 69 -11.77 -7.10 28.85
N SER A 70 -11.92 -6.43 29.98
CA SER A 70 -12.73 -5.21 30.12
C SER A 70 -12.15 -4.00 29.37
N ASP A 71 -10.89 -4.06 28.91
CA ASP A 71 -10.28 -3.01 28.10
C ASP A 71 -10.72 -3.08 26.63
N TRP A 72 -11.41 -4.16 26.24
CA TRP A 72 -11.85 -4.41 24.87
C TRP A 72 -13.38 -4.40 24.78
N GLU A 73 -13.92 -3.39 24.10
CA GLU A 73 -15.36 -3.28 23.79
C GLU A 73 -15.91 -4.53 23.08
N ALA A 74 -15.07 -5.26 22.34
CA ALA A 74 -15.44 -6.50 21.65
C ALA A 74 -15.64 -7.71 22.58
N ALA A 75 -15.10 -7.65 23.80
CA ALA A 75 -15.27 -8.68 24.81
C ALA A 75 -16.45 -8.39 25.75
N GLU A 76 -17.12 -7.24 25.60
CA GLU A 76 -18.31 -6.96 26.37
C GLU A 76 -19.48 -7.83 25.89
N ASP A 77 -20.01 -8.65 26.81
CA ASP A 77 -21.23 -9.40 26.57
C ASP A 77 -22.44 -8.43 26.64
N PRO A 78 -23.17 -8.21 25.52
CA PRO A 78 -24.29 -7.27 25.50
C PRO A 78 -25.40 -7.63 26.51
N ASP A 79 -25.57 -8.91 26.83
CA ASP A 79 -26.60 -9.38 27.76
C ASP A 79 -26.26 -9.00 29.22
N LEU A 80 -24.98 -8.82 29.56
CA LEU A 80 -24.52 -8.37 30.88
C LEU A 80 -24.52 -6.85 31.05
N ILE A 81 -24.43 -6.09 29.95
CA ILE A 81 -24.51 -4.61 29.96
C ILE A 81 -25.93 -4.15 30.33
N GLU A 82 -26.95 -4.81 29.78
CA GLU A 82 -28.35 -4.47 30.05
C GLU A 82 -28.78 -4.76 31.50
N ALA A 83 -28.24 -5.83 32.10
CA ALA A 83 -28.44 -6.16 33.51
C ALA A 83 -27.80 -5.10 34.45
N LYS A 84 -26.63 -4.56 34.10
CA LYS A 84 -25.99 -3.50 34.91
C LYS A 84 -26.67 -2.13 34.78
N LYS A 85 -27.34 -1.83 33.66
CA LYS A 85 -28.13 -0.59 33.50
C LYS A 85 -29.40 -0.58 34.35
N SER A 86 -30.03 -1.73 34.55
CA SER A 86 -31.29 -1.85 35.28
C SER A 86 -31.10 -1.80 36.81
N ASP A 87 -29.95 -2.25 37.34
CA ASP A 87 -29.60 -2.10 38.76
C ASP A 87 -29.20 -0.66 39.15
N LYS A 88 -28.63 0.13 38.23
CA LYS A 88 -28.20 1.52 38.49
C LYS A 88 -29.33 2.57 38.47
N SER A 89 -30.56 2.16 38.13
CA SER A 89 -31.73 3.04 38.00
C SER A 89 -32.69 2.95 39.20
N LYS A 90 -32.31 2.31 40.30
CA LYS A 90 -33.10 2.20 41.53
C LYS A 90 -32.44 2.90 42.70
#